data_AF-T0Z122-F1
#
_entry.id   AF-T0Z122-F1
#
_cell.length_a   1.000
_cell.length_b   1.000
_cell.length_c   1.000
_cell.angle_alpha   90.00
_cell.angle_beta   90.00
_cell.angle_gamma   90.00
#
_symmetry.space_group_name_H-M   'P 1'
#
loop_
_entity.id
_entity.type
_entity.pdbx_description
1 polymer ?
#
loop_
_entity_poly.entity_id
_entity_poly.type
_entity_poly.pdbx_seq_one_letter_code
_entity_poly.pdbx_strand_id
1 'polypeptide(L)'
;QHARSGGVKPPGFEGGQMPLLLRIPKRGFTPLNRDNVVIYNLSRLEEYSFPDNTVSYETLLDLGILKGKFDRVKILGNGDVTKAYKIVDLELSASAKEKIESAGGQVVSTLIP
;
A
#
# COMPACT_ATOMS: atom_id res chain seq x y z
N GLN A 1 -8.79 -22.52 38.45
CA GLN A 1 -10.22 -22.19 38.40
C GLN A 1 -10.72 -22.23 36.94
N HIS A 2 -10.50 -23.35 36.23
CA HIS A 2 -10.90 -23.54 34.82
C HIS A 2 -11.76 -24.79 34.59
N ALA A 3 -12.09 -25.52 35.65
CA ALA A 3 -12.82 -26.79 35.59
C ALA A 3 -14.36 -26.62 35.59
N ARG A 4 -14.87 -25.40 35.81
CA ARG A 4 -16.32 -25.11 35.77
C ARG A 4 -16.68 -24.41 34.48
N SER A 5 -17.83 -24.76 33.91
CA SER A 5 -18.42 -24.04 32.79
C SER A 5 -18.77 -22.60 33.19
N GLY A 6 -18.53 -21.64 32.28
CA GLY A 6 -19.02 -20.25 32.41
C GLY A 6 -18.05 -19.19 32.95
N GLY A 7 -16.77 -19.51 33.18
CA GLY A 7 -15.80 -18.53 33.72
C GLY A 7 -14.44 -18.57 33.02
N VAL A 8 -14.31 -17.94 31.85
CA VAL A 8 -13.01 -17.72 31.20
C VAL A 8 -12.53 -16.31 31.54
N LYS A 9 -11.28 -16.20 31.97
CA LYS A 9 -10.65 -14.90 32.21
C LYS A 9 -10.55 -14.14 30.88
N PRO A 10 -10.88 -12.83 30.85
CA PRO A 10 -10.79 -12.06 29.61
C PRO A 10 -9.33 -11.99 29.13
N PRO A 11 -9.12 -11.88 27.80
CA PRO A 11 -7.79 -11.63 27.26
C PRO A 11 -7.22 -10.33 27.83
N GLY A 12 -6.04 -10.40 28.44
CA GLY A 12 -5.39 -9.28 29.15
C GLY A 12 -5.50 -9.31 30.68
N PHE A 13 -6.10 -10.35 31.27
CA PHE A 13 -6.10 -10.53 32.73
C PHE A 13 -4.76 -11.09 33.25
N GLU A 14 -4.00 -10.28 33.99
CA GLU A 14 -2.68 -10.62 34.55
C GLU A 14 -2.74 -11.02 36.03
N GLY A 15 -3.80 -11.73 36.45
CA GLY A 15 -3.83 -12.35 37.78
C GLY A 15 -3.96 -11.38 38.96
N GLY A 16 -4.36 -10.13 38.73
CA GLY A 16 -4.45 -9.08 39.75
C GLY A 16 -3.44 -7.95 39.57
N GLN A 17 -2.47 -8.11 38.66
CA GLN A 17 -1.63 -7.02 38.19
C GLN A 17 -2.45 -6.05 37.30
N MET A 18 -2.11 -4.75 37.30
CA MET A 18 -2.74 -3.79 36.36
C MET A 18 -2.46 -4.20 34.91
N PRO A 19 -3.45 -4.44 34.05
CA PRO A 19 -3.20 -4.90 32.67
C PRO A 19 -2.20 -4.03 31.90
N LEU A 20 -1.36 -4.65 31.06
CA LEU A 20 -0.36 -3.94 30.24
C LEU A 20 -0.92 -2.77 29.41
N LEU A 21 -2.14 -2.91 28.87
CA LEU A 21 -2.81 -1.84 28.11
C LEU A 21 -2.98 -0.54 28.91
N LEU A 22 -3.12 -0.63 30.24
CA LEU A 22 -3.26 0.53 31.12
C LEU A 22 -1.91 1.10 31.56
N ARG A 23 -0.84 0.30 31.53
CA ARG A 23 0.52 0.76 31.90
C ARG A 23 1.19 1.53 30.77
N ILE A 24 0.87 1.20 29.51
CA ILE A 24 1.45 1.86 28.34
C ILE A 24 0.76 3.21 28.12
N PRO A 25 1.50 4.30 27.90
CA PRO A 25 0.89 5.60 27.63
C PRO A 25 0.16 5.59 26.28
N LYS A 26 -0.98 6.30 26.22
CA LYS A 26 -1.63 6.60 24.94
C LYS A 26 -0.72 7.56 24.16
N ARG A 27 -0.28 7.17 22.97
CA ARG A 27 0.61 7.99 22.12
C ARG A 27 -0.04 8.35 20.80
N GLY A 28 0.07 9.62 20.43
CA GLY A 28 -0.37 10.16 19.15
C GLY A 28 -1.87 10.36 19.02
N PHE A 29 -2.30 10.74 17.82
CA PHE A 29 -3.69 10.83 17.39
C PHE A 29 -3.80 10.30 15.97
N THR A 30 -4.99 9.87 15.58
CA THR A 30 -5.30 9.48 14.19
C THR A 30 -5.81 10.70 13.42
N PRO A 31 -5.15 11.13 12.33
CA PRO A 31 -5.64 12.24 11.52
C PRO A 31 -6.95 11.89 10.81
N LEU A 32 -7.87 12.86 10.69
CA LEU A 32 -9.18 12.67 10.06
C LEU A 32 -9.09 12.53 8.54
N ASN A 33 -8.23 13.34 7.91
CA ASN A 33 -8.07 13.42 6.45
C ASN A 33 -6.87 12.59 5.99
N ARG A 34 -6.83 11.31 6.37
CA ARG A 34 -5.77 10.42 5.91
C ARG A 34 -6.11 9.92 4.51
N ASP A 35 -5.30 10.28 3.53
CA ASP A 35 -5.43 9.77 2.17
C ASP A 35 -5.24 8.25 2.13
N ASN A 36 -6.14 7.56 1.43
CA ASN A 36 -6.04 6.15 1.16
C ASN A 36 -5.17 5.93 -0.08
N VAL A 37 -3.89 5.68 0.17
CA VAL A 37 -2.89 5.42 -0.87
C VAL A 37 -2.71 3.93 -1.07
N VAL A 38 -2.82 3.47 -2.32
CA VAL A 38 -2.43 2.10 -2.71
C VAL A 38 -1.01 2.09 -3.20
N ILE A 39 -0.28 1.08 -2.80
CA ILE A 39 1.13 0.92 -3.10
C ILE A 39 1.31 -0.31 -3.98
N TYR A 40 1.97 -0.14 -5.12
CA TYR A 40 2.43 -1.22 -5.99
C TYR A 40 3.94 -1.15 -6.16
N ASN A 41 4.58 -2.32 -6.25
CA ASN A 41 6.02 -2.44 -6.53
C ASN A 41 6.23 -2.74 -8.02
N LEU A 42 7.41 -2.40 -8.54
CA LEU A 42 7.80 -2.72 -9.93
C LEU A 42 7.73 -4.22 -10.23
N SER A 43 8.16 -5.08 -9.29
CA SER A 43 8.06 -6.54 -9.45
C SER A 43 6.64 -7.01 -9.74
N ARG A 44 5.66 -6.39 -9.07
CA ARG A 44 4.25 -6.72 -9.24
C ARG A 44 3.70 -6.21 -10.56
N LEU A 45 4.26 -5.14 -11.13
CA LEU A 45 3.87 -4.69 -12.48
C LEU A 45 4.36 -5.67 -13.55
N GLU A 46 5.51 -6.32 -13.36
CA GLU A 46 6.02 -7.32 -14.32
C GLU A 46 5.15 -8.57 -14.44
N GLU A 47 4.48 -8.96 -13.35
CA GLU A 47 3.54 -10.09 -13.33
C GLU A 47 2.31 -9.85 -14.22
N TYR A 48 1.97 -8.59 -14.47
CA TYR A 48 0.81 -8.23 -15.26
C TYR A 48 1.18 -7.84 -16.69
N SER A 49 0.20 -7.98 -17.58
CA SER A 49 0.29 -7.51 -18.96
C SER A 49 -0.63 -6.31 -19.11
N PHE A 50 -0.04 -5.15 -19.38
CA PHE A 50 -0.78 -3.92 -19.60
C PHE A 50 -0.99 -3.70 -21.11
N PRO A 51 -2.17 -3.21 -21.54
CA PRO A 51 -2.36 -2.79 -22.92
C PRO A 51 -1.38 -1.65 -23.24
N ASP A 52 -0.63 -1.80 -24.34
CA ASP A 52 0.39 -0.85 -24.80
C ASP A 52 1.46 -0.50 -23.73
N ASN A 53 1.68 -1.39 -22.76
CA ASN A 53 2.52 -1.16 -21.57
C ASN A 53 2.19 0.16 -20.83
N THR A 54 0.94 0.63 -20.93
CA THR A 54 0.51 1.86 -20.28
C THR A 54 -0.07 1.55 -18.90
N VAL A 55 0.46 2.21 -17.87
CA VAL A 55 0.03 2.06 -16.48
C VAL A 55 -0.59 3.38 -16.02
N SER A 56 -1.91 3.39 -15.98
CA SER A 56 -2.76 4.47 -15.46
C SER A 56 -3.75 3.92 -14.43
N TYR A 57 -4.41 4.80 -13.69
CA TYR A 57 -5.46 4.40 -12.74
C TYR A 57 -6.58 3.57 -13.41
N GLU A 58 -6.99 3.98 -14.61
CA GLU A 58 -8.03 3.30 -15.40
C GLU A 58 -7.59 1.90 -15.81
N THR A 59 -6.37 1.76 -16.37
CA THR A 59 -5.86 0.43 -16.77
C THR A 59 -5.74 -0.53 -15.58
N LEU A 60 -5.41 -0.03 -14.38
CA LEU A 60 -5.33 -0.84 -13.16
C LEU A 60 -6.72 -1.27 -12.67
N LEU A 61 -7.74 -0.43 -12.85
CA LEU A 61 -9.13 -0.77 -12.57
C LEU A 61 -9.68 -1.80 -13.56
N ASP A 62 -9.45 -1.60 -14.85
CA ASP A 62 -9.96 -2.47 -15.93
C ASP A 62 -9.38 -3.89 -15.83
N LEU A 63 -8.09 -4.00 -15.49
CA LEU A 63 -7.44 -5.28 -15.25
C LEU A 63 -7.84 -5.92 -13.90
N GLY A 64 -8.63 -5.23 -13.08
CA GLY A 64 -9.05 -5.71 -11.75
C GLY A 64 -7.90 -5.83 -10.75
N ILE A 65 -6.76 -5.21 -11.03
CA ILE A 65 -5.58 -5.16 -10.15
C ILE A 65 -5.87 -4.25 -8.96
N LEU A 66 -6.55 -3.13 -9.22
CA LEU A 66 -7.03 -2.21 -8.21
C LEU A 66 -8.50 -2.55 -7.89
N LYS A 67 -8.74 -2.95 -6.64
CA LYS A 67 -10.07 -3.37 -6.15
C LYS A 67 -10.57 -2.37 -5.10
N GLY A 68 -11.30 -1.36 -5.56
CA GLY A 68 -11.91 -0.35 -4.68
C GLY A 68 -11.66 1.07 -5.17
N LYS A 69 -12.07 2.04 -4.34
CA LYS A 69 -11.79 3.46 -4.55
C LYS A 69 -10.65 3.87 -3.62
N PHE A 70 -9.63 4.46 -4.22
CA PHE A 70 -8.44 4.95 -3.52
C PHE A 70 -8.14 6.35 -4.01
N ASP A 71 -7.63 7.17 -3.10
CA ASP A 71 -7.36 8.58 -3.37
C ASP A 71 -6.12 8.74 -4.24
N ARG A 72 -5.11 7.88 -4.05
CA ARG A 72 -3.86 7.89 -4.82
C ARG A 72 -3.30 6.49 -5.03
N VAL A 73 -2.54 6.34 -6.11
CA VAL A 73 -1.75 5.12 -6.38
C VAL A 73 -0.28 5.51 -6.50
N LYS A 74 0.55 4.83 -5.72
CA LYS A 74 1.99 5.06 -5.65
C LYS A 74 2.77 3.82 -6.07
N ILE A 75 3.72 4.01 -6.98
CA ILE A 75 4.61 2.96 -7.46
C ILE A 75 5.98 3.10 -6.77
N LEU A 76 6.47 2.00 -6.21
CA LEU A 76 7.74 1.91 -5.49
C LEU A 76 8.75 1.03 -6.23
N GLY A 77 10.04 1.37 -6.09
CA GLY A 77 11.15 0.80 -6.85
C GLY A 77 11.63 -0.60 -6.45
N ASN A 78 10.80 -1.43 -5.81
CA ASN A 78 11.19 -2.81 -5.47
C ASN A 78 10.96 -3.75 -6.66
N GLY A 79 11.97 -4.52 -7.04
CA GLY A 79 12.01 -5.32 -8.27
C GLY A 79 12.77 -4.65 -9.41
N ASP A 80 13.02 -5.41 -10.47
CA ASP A 80 13.59 -4.94 -11.73
C ASP A 80 12.49 -4.74 -12.77
N VAL A 81 12.80 -4.03 -13.84
CA VAL A 81 11.87 -3.72 -14.91
C VAL A 81 12.54 -4.08 -16.23
N THR A 82 11.97 -5.07 -16.89
CA THR A 82 12.41 -5.58 -18.20
C THR A 82 11.63 -4.96 -19.35
N LYS A 83 10.41 -4.46 -19.10
CA LYS A 83 9.53 -3.86 -20.10
C LYS A 83 9.52 -2.34 -20.00
N ALA A 84 9.50 -1.65 -21.15
CA ALA A 84 9.31 -0.22 -21.19
C ALA A 84 7.85 0.14 -20.85
N TYR A 85 7.61 0.62 -19.63
CA TYR A 85 6.28 1.06 -19.19
C TYR A 85 6.07 2.56 -19.42
N LYS A 86 4.86 2.93 -19.85
CA LYS A 86 4.39 4.31 -19.89
C LYS A 86 3.49 4.57 -18.69
N ILE A 87 3.95 5.35 -17.72
CA ILE A 87 3.21 5.63 -16.49
C ILE A 87 2.52 6.98 -16.63
N VAL A 88 1.20 7.02 -16.39
CA VAL A 88 0.37 8.21 -16.56
C VAL A 88 -0.34 8.55 -15.25
N ASP A 89 -0.09 9.76 -14.74
CA ASP A 89 -0.77 10.35 -13.57
C ASP A 89 -0.71 9.53 -12.27
N LEU A 90 0.39 8.78 -12.08
CA LEU A 90 0.66 8.02 -10.85
C LEU A 90 1.83 8.63 -10.05
N GLU A 91 1.76 8.53 -8.73
CA GLU A 91 2.89 8.93 -7.87
C GLU A 91 4.01 7.88 -7.95
N LEU A 92 5.27 8.33 -8.06
CA LEU A 92 6.44 7.46 -8.16
C LEU A 92 7.45 7.77 -7.06
N SER A 93 8.12 6.75 -6.51
CA SER A 93 9.34 6.97 -5.74
C SER A 93 10.50 7.35 -6.66
N ALA A 94 11.49 8.09 -6.12
CA ALA A 94 12.69 8.47 -6.88
C ALA A 94 13.39 7.23 -7.50
N SER A 95 13.56 6.17 -6.70
CA SER A 95 14.14 4.90 -7.16
C SER A 95 13.30 4.18 -8.21
N ALA A 96 11.97 4.35 -8.21
CA ALA A 96 11.12 3.74 -9.23
C ALA A 96 11.30 4.47 -10.56
N LYS A 97 11.27 5.81 -10.52
CA LYS A 97 11.44 6.66 -11.70
C LYS A 97 12.74 6.35 -12.44
N GLU A 98 13.86 6.29 -11.72
CA GLU A 98 15.18 5.97 -12.30
C GLU A 98 15.21 4.60 -13.00
N LYS A 99 14.61 3.57 -12.38
CA LYS A 99 14.55 2.23 -12.97
C LYS A 99 13.68 2.17 -14.22
N ILE A 100 12.55 2.87 -14.21
CA ILE A 100 11.62 2.92 -15.35
C ILE A 100 12.25 3.68 -16.53
N GLU A 101 12.92 4.80 -16.26
CA GLU A 101 13.65 5.56 -17.30
C GLU A 101 14.84 4.75 -17.85
N SER A 102 15.56 4.03 -16.98
CA SER A 102 16.65 3.13 -17.39
C SER A 102 16.16 1.98 -18.28
N ALA A 103 14.95 1.50 -18.06
CA ALA A 103 14.29 0.48 -18.90
C ALA A 103 13.67 1.06 -20.19
N GLY A 104 13.86 2.36 -20.47
CA GLY A 104 13.31 3.04 -21.65
C GLY A 104 11.83 3.40 -21.55
N GLY A 105 11.26 3.36 -20.35
CA GLY A 105 9.90 3.78 -20.06
C GLY A 105 9.73 5.30 -20.00
N GLN A 106 8.48 5.77 -20.00
CA GLN A 106 8.14 7.19 -19.93
C GLN A 106 7.23 7.47 -18.75
N VAL A 107 7.50 8.57 -18.04
CA VAL A 107 6.67 9.06 -16.95
C VAL A 107 5.98 10.35 -17.40
N VAL A 108 4.66 10.28 -17.56
CA VAL A 108 3.81 11.43 -17.91
C VAL A 108 3.01 11.81 -16.67
N SER A 109 3.47 12.82 -15.95
CA SER A 109 2.75 13.39 -14.80
C SER A 109 2.04 14.67 -15.21
N THR A 110 0.71 14.69 -15.21
CA THR A 110 -0.10 15.93 -15.40
C THR A 110 -0.55 16.58 -14.10
N LEU A 111 -0.25 15.97 -12.95
CA LEU A 111 -0.56 16.51 -11.63
C LEU A 111 0.55 17.47 -11.16
N ILE A 112 0.18 18.75 -11.03
CA ILE A 112 0.96 19.85 -10.45
C ILE A 112 1.28 19.52 -8.97
N PRO A 113 2.48 19.88 -8.45
CA PRO A 113 2.99 19.50 -7.14
C PRO A 113 2.06 19.75 -5.95
#